data_AF-A0A8R2LXR6-F1
#
_entry.id   AF-A0A8R2LXR6-F1
#
_cell.length_a   1.000
_cell.length_b   1.000
_cell.length_c   1.000
_cell.angle_alpha   90.00
_cell.angle_beta   90.00
_cell.angle_gamma   90.00
#
_symmetry.space_group_name_H-M   'P 1'
#
loop_
_entity.id
_entity.type
_entity.pdbx_description
1 polymer ?
#
loop_
_entity_poly.entity_id
_entity_poly.type
_entity_poly.pdbx_seq_one_letter_code
_entity_poly.pdbx_strand_id
1 'polypeptide(L)'
;MSNLENTILVDLARKLFRGCTNFHIEPDSVKLMTWSWQELFVDLTLRSPVIKKYPISTELSRIFLKKLINCIEPVQEVHDNLYAELCRAMNNSAIEDYCYRHYVISNDLNNIITMKETKNMVVNGTTGMRTWEAALMLSDWILCNKELFSSKDVLELGSGIGFTGITLAKFCEPKSVTMTDCHEDVLQVLCENVDINFPSQCKNRSSDGTTYELDNTSFVPRRHPRYDNNHGC
;
A
#
# COMPACT_ATOMS: atom_id res chain seq x y z
N MET A 1 -10.01 -10.26 -23.92
CA MET A 1 -10.15 -8.91 -23.34
C MET A 1 -9.37 -7.95 -24.22
N SER A 2 -9.99 -6.85 -24.66
CA SER A 2 -9.33 -5.80 -25.43
C SER A 2 -8.32 -5.02 -24.58
N ASN A 3 -7.39 -4.30 -25.21
CA ASN A 3 -6.40 -3.48 -24.49
C ASN A 3 -7.09 -2.39 -23.63
N LEU A 4 -8.20 -1.84 -24.12
CA LEU A 4 -8.97 -0.82 -23.41
C LEU A 4 -9.69 -1.39 -22.18
N GLU A 5 -10.33 -2.55 -22.32
CA GLU A 5 -10.97 -3.27 -21.20
C GLU A 5 -9.96 -3.56 -20.08
N ASN A 6 -8.75 -4.01 -20.45
CA ASN A 6 -7.69 -4.29 -19.49
C ASN A 6 -7.16 -3.01 -18.82
N THR A 7 -7.04 -1.91 -19.57
CA THR A 7 -6.62 -0.60 -19.03
C THR A 7 -7.59 -0.12 -17.96
N ILE A 8 -8.90 -0.17 -18.23
CA ILE A 8 -9.95 0.23 -17.28
C ILE A 8 -9.93 -0.68 -16.04
N LEU A 9 -9.72 -1.97 -16.23
CA LEU A 9 -9.62 -2.95 -15.13
C LEU A 9 -8.47 -2.61 -14.20
N VAL A 10 -7.27 -2.45 -14.75
CA VAL A 10 -6.07 -2.12 -13.97
C VAL A 10 -6.25 -0.78 -13.27
N ASP A 11 -6.76 0.24 -13.95
CA ASP A 11 -6.99 1.56 -13.35
C ASP A 11 -7.98 1.51 -12.17
N LEU A 12 -9.11 0.83 -12.30
CA LEU A 12 -10.07 0.67 -11.20
C LEU A 12 -9.50 -0.19 -10.06
N ALA A 13 -8.76 -1.25 -10.38
CA ALA A 13 -8.09 -2.06 -9.37
C ALA A 13 -7.09 -1.23 -8.57
N ARG A 14 -6.30 -0.39 -9.25
CA ARG A 14 -5.37 0.56 -8.61
C ARG A 14 -6.08 1.54 -7.70
N LYS A 15 -7.21 2.10 -8.15
CA LYS A 15 -8.03 3.03 -7.35
C LYS A 15 -8.56 2.33 -6.08
N LEU A 16 -9.07 1.11 -6.20
CA LEU A 16 -9.52 0.32 -5.04
C LEU A 16 -8.36 0.04 -4.07
N PHE A 17 -7.25 -0.49 -4.57
CA PHE A 17 -6.06 -0.84 -3.78
C PHE A 17 -5.46 0.35 -3.04
N ARG A 18 -5.38 1.52 -3.71
CA ARG A 18 -4.88 2.77 -3.11
C ARG A 18 -5.92 3.44 -2.21
N GLY A 19 -7.16 2.95 -2.17
CA GLY A 19 -8.26 3.53 -1.41
C GLY A 19 -8.79 4.86 -1.94
N CYS A 20 -8.69 5.06 -3.26
CA CYS A 20 -9.29 6.19 -3.96
C CYS A 20 -10.77 5.90 -4.25
N THR A 21 -11.66 6.54 -3.49
CA THR A 21 -13.13 6.46 -3.70
C THR A 21 -13.66 7.59 -4.58
N ASN A 22 -12.88 8.64 -4.77
CA ASN A 22 -13.23 9.76 -5.63
C ASN A 22 -12.74 9.53 -7.07
N PHE A 23 -13.33 8.56 -7.76
CA PHE A 23 -13.08 8.31 -9.17
C PHE A 23 -14.31 8.59 -10.04
N HIS A 24 -14.09 8.83 -11.33
CA HIS A 24 -15.14 8.90 -12.34
C HIS A 24 -14.95 7.72 -13.31
N ILE A 25 -16.07 7.19 -13.81
CA ILE A 25 -16.09 6.17 -14.88
C ILE A 25 -16.89 6.77 -16.02
N GLU A 26 -16.26 6.92 -17.17
CA GLU A 26 -16.93 7.42 -18.36
C GLU A 26 -18.06 6.46 -18.78
N PRO A 27 -19.22 6.96 -19.23
CA PRO A 27 -20.36 6.11 -19.62
C PRO A 27 -20.01 5.03 -20.66
N ASP A 28 -19.12 5.34 -21.61
CA ASP A 28 -18.66 4.37 -22.60
C ASP A 28 -17.73 3.30 -22.02
N SER A 29 -16.99 3.64 -20.95
CA SER A 29 -16.19 2.65 -20.22
C SER A 29 -17.07 1.64 -19.48
N VAL A 30 -18.25 2.07 -19.00
CA VAL A 30 -19.21 1.17 -18.35
C VAL A 30 -19.65 0.08 -19.32
N LYS A 31 -19.91 0.40 -20.59
CA LYS A 31 -20.31 -0.60 -21.61
C LYS A 31 -19.30 -1.74 -21.80
N LEU A 32 -18.03 -1.50 -21.45
CA LEU A 32 -16.95 -2.49 -21.52
C LEU A 32 -16.87 -3.40 -20.28
N MET A 33 -17.58 -3.07 -19.20
CA MET A 33 -17.64 -3.83 -17.96
C MET A 33 -18.64 -4.99 -18.04
N THR A 34 -18.48 -5.84 -19.06
CA THR A 34 -19.31 -7.03 -19.29
C THR A 34 -19.32 -7.96 -18.06
N TRP A 35 -20.25 -8.93 -18.04
CA TRP A 35 -20.33 -9.91 -16.95
C TRP A 35 -18.97 -10.55 -16.60
N SER A 36 -18.24 -11.04 -17.61
CA SER A 36 -16.92 -11.65 -17.40
C SER A 36 -15.85 -10.65 -16.97
N TRP A 37 -15.96 -9.38 -17.38
CA TRP A 37 -15.09 -8.32 -16.89
C TRP A 37 -15.31 -8.07 -15.39
N GLN A 38 -16.58 -8.02 -14.95
CA GLN A 38 -16.93 -7.80 -13.55
C GLN A 38 -16.45 -8.95 -12.66
N GLU A 39 -16.60 -10.19 -13.13
CA GLU A 39 -16.03 -11.38 -12.48
C GLU A 39 -14.51 -11.27 -12.32
N LEU A 40 -13.82 -10.97 -13.42
CA LEU A 40 -12.36 -10.83 -13.41
C LEU A 40 -11.90 -9.70 -12.49
N PHE A 41 -12.61 -8.56 -12.48
CA PHE A 41 -12.32 -7.45 -11.58
C PHE A 41 -12.38 -7.89 -10.11
N VAL A 42 -13.43 -8.61 -9.71
CA VAL A 42 -13.58 -9.11 -8.33
C VAL A 42 -12.46 -10.10 -7.99
N ASP A 43 -12.13 -11.01 -8.90
CA ASP A 43 -11.12 -12.05 -8.67
C ASP A 43 -9.70 -11.48 -8.55
N LEU A 44 -9.36 -10.50 -9.40
CA LEU A 44 -8.07 -9.81 -9.36
C LEU A 44 -7.95 -8.80 -8.21
N THR A 45 -9.07 -8.40 -7.60
CA THR A 45 -9.08 -7.43 -6.50
C THR A 45 -9.50 -8.04 -5.18
N LEU A 46 -10.80 -8.04 -4.87
CA LEU A 46 -11.38 -8.38 -3.57
C LEU A 46 -11.15 -9.84 -3.17
N ARG A 47 -10.98 -10.74 -4.14
CA ARG A 47 -10.66 -12.16 -3.90
C ARG A 47 -9.21 -12.51 -4.18
N SER A 48 -8.36 -11.53 -4.45
CA SER A 48 -6.94 -11.73 -4.68
C SER A 48 -6.25 -12.32 -3.44
N PRO A 49 -5.15 -13.07 -3.62
CA PRO A 49 -4.38 -13.60 -2.49
C PRO A 49 -3.89 -12.51 -1.54
N VAL A 50 -3.53 -11.33 -2.06
CA VAL A 50 -3.04 -10.20 -1.25
C VAL A 50 -4.13 -9.64 -0.34
N ILE A 51 -5.35 -9.42 -0.84
CA ILE A 51 -6.48 -8.92 -0.02
C ILE A 51 -6.95 -10.00 0.96
N LYS A 52 -6.92 -11.28 0.58
CA LYS A 52 -7.23 -12.38 1.51
C LYS A 52 -6.28 -12.42 2.70
N LYS A 53 -4.99 -12.13 2.49
CA LYS A 53 -3.97 -12.13 3.55
C LYS A 53 -3.96 -10.82 4.34
N TYR A 54 -4.12 -9.69 3.65
CA TYR A 54 -4.02 -8.34 4.19
C TYR A 54 -5.26 -7.54 3.73
N PRO A 55 -6.38 -7.62 4.46
CA PRO A 55 -7.65 -7.07 3.99
C PRO A 55 -7.67 -5.54 3.96
N ILE A 56 -8.23 -4.98 2.89
CA ILE A 56 -8.59 -3.56 2.84
C ILE A 56 -9.74 -3.26 3.80
N SER A 57 -9.87 -1.99 4.22
CA SER A 57 -10.95 -1.60 5.14
C SER A 57 -12.34 -1.88 4.54
N THR A 58 -13.26 -2.39 5.37
CA THR A 58 -14.64 -2.69 4.98
C THR A 58 -15.39 -1.43 4.51
N GLU A 59 -15.10 -0.29 5.13
CA GLU A 59 -15.63 1.01 4.72
C GLU A 59 -15.23 1.38 3.29
N LEU A 60 -13.94 1.23 2.94
CA LEU A 60 -13.45 1.45 1.57
C LEU A 60 -14.15 0.52 0.58
N SER A 61 -14.19 -0.79 0.85
CA SER A 61 -14.87 -1.76 -0.02
C SER A 61 -16.33 -1.38 -0.24
N ARG A 62 -17.05 -1.01 0.83
CA ARG A 62 -18.45 -0.59 0.77
C ARG A 62 -18.65 0.66 -0.09
N ILE A 63 -17.86 1.71 0.13
CA ILE A 63 -18.00 2.97 -0.62
C ILE A 63 -17.65 2.75 -2.09
N PHE A 64 -16.55 2.04 -2.36
CA PHE A 64 -16.08 1.77 -3.71
C PHE A 64 -17.09 0.92 -4.50
N LEU A 65 -17.55 -0.19 -3.92
CA LEU A 65 -18.50 -1.10 -4.56
C LEU A 65 -19.86 -0.44 -4.80
N LYS A 66 -20.40 0.31 -3.83
CA LYS A 66 -21.65 1.08 -4.05
C LYS A 66 -21.52 2.01 -5.24
N LYS A 67 -20.40 2.72 -5.36
CA LYS A 67 -20.18 3.63 -6.48
C LYS A 67 -20.04 2.91 -7.81
N LEU A 68 -19.28 1.81 -7.85
CA LEU A 68 -19.12 0.99 -9.07
C LEU A 68 -20.46 0.40 -9.53
N ILE A 69 -21.23 -0.20 -8.61
CA ILE A 69 -22.55 -0.78 -8.89
C ILE A 69 -23.51 0.30 -9.42
N ASN A 70 -23.58 1.47 -8.76
CA ASN A 70 -24.42 2.58 -9.22
C ASN A 70 -24.06 3.09 -10.63
N CYS A 71 -22.82 2.89 -11.09
CA CYS A 71 -22.41 3.21 -12.45
C CYS A 71 -22.83 2.13 -13.46
N ILE A 72 -22.80 0.85 -13.08
CA ILE A 72 -23.08 -0.29 -13.96
C ILE A 72 -24.58 -0.52 -14.12
N GLU A 73 -25.33 -0.49 -13.02
CA GLU A 73 -26.76 -0.86 -12.94
C GLU A 73 -27.66 -0.14 -13.96
N PRO A 74 -27.48 1.16 -14.28
CA PRO A 74 -28.30 1.83 -15.29
C PRO A 74 -28.01 1.40 -16.74
N VAL A 75 -26.86 0.76 -16.99
CA VAL A 75 -26.36 0.46 -18.33
C VAL A 75 -26.45 -1.03 -18.64
N GLN A 76 -26.19 -1.89 -17.67
CA GLN A 76 -26.23 -3.35 -17.83
C GLN A 76 -26.38 -4.09 -16.49
N GLU A 77 -26.57 -5.40 -16.57
CA GLU A 77 -26.68 -6.27 -15.41
C GLU A 77 -25.39 -6.29 -14.57
N VAL A 78 -25.57 -6.25 -13.25
CA VAL A 78 -24.49 -6.27 -12.26
C VAL A 78 -24.27 -7.72 -11.81
N HIS A 79 -23.02 -8.19 -11.89
CA HIS A 79 -22.66 -9.54 -11.50
C HIS A 79 -22.89 -9.75 -10.00
N ASP A 80 -23.51 -10.90 -9.65
CA ASP A 80 -23.75 -11.35 -8.27
C ASP A 80 -22.53 -11.24 -7.33
N ASN A 81 -21.31 -11.44 -7.84
CA ASN A 81 -20.09 -11.37 -7.06
C ASN A 81 -19.86 -9.95 -6.50
N LEU A 82 -20.21 -8.89 -7.23
CA LEU A 82 -20.12 -7.52 -6.71
C LEU A 82 -21.08 -7.28 -5.55
N TYR A 83 -22.32 -7.78 -5.66
CA TYR A 83 -23.29 -7.72 -4.57
C TYR A 83 -22.86 -8.57 -3.37
N ALA A 84 -22.33 -9.77 -3.60
CA ALA A 84 -21.84 -10.64 -2.54
C ALA A 84 -20.70 -9.97 -1.75
N GLU A 85 -19.73 -9.35 -2.43
CA GLU A 85 -18.65 -8.62 -1.76
C GLU A 85 -19.16 -7.35 -1.05
N LEU A 86 -20.16 -6.66 -1.62
CA LEU A 86 -20.78 -5.50 -0.95
C LEU A 86 -21.48 -5.93 0.35
N CYS A 87 -22.28 -7.00 0.30
CA CYS A 87 -22.92 -7.58 1.48
C CYS A 87 -21.89 -7.99 2.54
N ARG A 88 -20.79 -8.63 2.13
CA ARG A 88 -19.67 -8.98 3.03
C ARG A 88 -19.08 -7.73 3.69
N ALA A 89 -18.87 -6.65 2.94
CA ALA A 89 -18.35 -5.39 3.45
C ALA A 89 -19.33 -4.69 4.42
N MET A 90 -20.64 -4.82 4.22
CA MET A 90 -21.67 -4.23 5.09
C MET A 90 -21.83 -4.98 6.42
N ASN A 91 -21.63 -6.29 6.43
CA ASN A 91 -21.82 -7.12 7.62
C ASN A 91 -20.65 -7.08 8.61
N ASN A 92 -19.53 -6.45 8.23
CA ASN A 92 -18.32 -6.45 9.04
C ASN A 92 -18.11 -5.07 9.67
N SER A 93 -18.58 -4.91 10.90
CA SER A 93 -18.65 -3.67 11.68
C SER A 93 -17.48 -3.49 12.66
N ALA A 94 -16.42 -4.29 12.56
CA ALA A 94 -15.25 -4.15 13.41
C ALA A 94 -14.57 -2.79 13.18
N ILE A 95 -14.47 -2.00 14.25
CA ILE A 95 -13.66 -0.78 14.27
C ILE A 95 -12.21 -1.23 14.38
N GLU A 96 -11.52 -1.29 13.25
CA GLU A 96 -10.07 -1.53 13.22
C GLU A 96 -9.32 -0.19 13.19
N ASP A 97 -8.41 0.01 14.15
CA ASP A 97 -7.52 1.20 14.22
C ASP A 97 -6.48 1.24 13.09
N TYR A 98 -6.20 0.07 12.51
CA TYR A 98 -5.31 -0.13 11.38
C TYR A 98 -6.08 -0.66 10.17
N CYS A 99 -5.55 -0.41 8.99
CA CYS A 99 -6.01 -1.04 7.75
C CYS A 99 -4.82 -1.34 6.84
N TYR A 100 -5.01 -2.25 5.90
CA TYR A 100 -4.04 -2.47 4.84
C TYR A 100 -4.38 -1.62 3.62
N ARG A 101 -3.36 -1.05 3.02
CA ARG A 101 -3.40 -0.34 1.74
C ARG A 101 -2.42 -0.99 0.79
N HIS A 102 -2.80 -1.07 -0.49
CA HIS A 102 -2.01 -1.72 -1.52
C HIS A 102 -1.64 -0.71 -2.60
N TYR A 103 -0.35 -0.64 -2.94
CA TYR A 103 0.17 0.28 -3.92
C TYR A 103 0.71 -0.51 -5.11
N VAL A 104 0.06 -0.36 -6.25
CA VAL A 104 0.45 -0.99 -7.52
C VAL A 104 1.53 -0.16 -8.18
N ILE A 105 2.68 -0.78 -8.43
CA ILE A 105 3.86 -0.15 -9.02
C ILE A 105 3.89 -0.48 -10.53
N SER A 106 4.24 0.52 -11.34
CA SER A 106 4.36 0.39 -12.81
C SER A 106 3.11 -0.16 -13.52
N ASN A 107 1.91 0.04 -12.97
CA ASN A 107 0.64 -0.50 -13.48
C ASN A 107 0.58 -2.04 -13.57
N ASP A 108 1.43 -2.74 -12.82
CA ASP A 108 1.46 -4.20 -12.80
C ASP A 108 0.86 -4.70 -11.49
N LEU A 109 -0.29 -5.39 -11.56
CA LEU A 109 -0.98 -5.94 -10.40
C LEU A 109 -0.18 -7.04 -9.67
N ASN A 110 0.92 -7.51 -10.24
CA ASN A 110 1.87 -8.40 -9.55
C ASN A 110 2.87 -7.62 -8.69
N ASN A 111 3.10 -6.34 -9.01
CA ASN A 111 4.04 -5.48 -8.29
C ASN A 111 3.30 -4.62 -7.27
N ILE A 112 3.00 -5.21 -6.12
CA ILE A 112 2.29 -4.55 -5.02
C ILE A 112 3.23 -4.30 -3.84
N ILE A 113 3.16 -3.10 -3.29
CA ILE A 113 3.63 -2.79 -1.92
C ILE A 113 2.40 -2.76 -1.02
N THR A 114 2.40 -3.57 0.04
CA THR A 114 1.32 -3.59 1.03
C THR A 114 1.78 -2.89 2.30
N MET A 115 0.98 -1.93 2.76
CA MET A 115 1.27 -1.12 3.96
C MET A 115 0.15 -1.30 4.97
N LYS A 116 0.52 -1.62 6.21
CA LYS A 116 -0.32 -1.45 7.39
C LYS A 116 -0.21 0.01 7.83
N GLU A 117 -1.35 0.67 7.90
CA GLU A 117 -1.46 2.10 8.21
C GLU A 117 -2.58 2.32 9.22
N THR A 118 -2.50 3.36 10.05
CA THR A 118 -3.66 3.78 10.84
C THR A 118 -4.66 4.59 10.01
N LYS A 119 -5.93 4.57 10.43
CA LYS A 119 -6.97 5.46 9.88
C LYS A 119 -6.89 6.88 10.44
N ASN A 120 -6.23 7.05 11.59
CA ASN A 120 -6.18 8.32 12.32
C ASN A 120 -5.01 9.19 11.82
N MET A 121 -5.25 10.49 11.64
CA MET A 121 -4.20 11.41 11.18
C MET A 121 -3.08 11.61 12.21
N VAL A 122 -3.42 11.51 13.50
CA VAL A 122 -2.48 11.60 14.62
C VAL A 122 -2.78 10.44 15.57
N VAL A 123 -1.74 9.67 15.92
CA VAL A 123 -1.80 8.58 16.91
C VAL A 123 -0.61 8.76 17.82
N ASN A 124 -0.82 8.66 19.14
CA ASN A 124 0.25 8.74 20.15
C ASN A 124 1.18 9.96 19.99
N GLY A 125 0.64 11.09 19.52
CA GLY A 125 1.40 12.32 19.32
C GLY A 125 2.29 12.35 18.08
N THR A 126 2.15 11.40 17.14
CA THR A 126 2.87 11.37 15.87
C THR A 126 1.92 11.30 14.67
N THR A 127 2.36 11.83 13.54
CA THR A 127 1.73 11.72 12.21
C THR A 127 2.35 10.63 11.35
N GLY A 128 3.38 9.93 11.85
CA GLY A 128 4.20 9.00 11.08
C GLY A 128 3.55 7.64 10.77
N MET A 129 2.37 7.35 11.33
CA MET A 129 1.70 6.03 11.27
C MET A 129 0.91 5.77 9.96
N ARG A 130 1.08 6.64 8.97
CA ARG A 130 0.38 6.61 7.68
C ARG A 130 1.32 7.00 6.55
N THR A 131 1.10 6.45 5.36
CA THR A 131 1.80 6.91 4.15
C THR A 131 1.23 8.24 3.67
N TRP A 132 2.10 9.25 3.62
CA TRP A 132 1.77 10.59 3.15
C TRP A 132 1.99 10.76 1.64
N GLU A 133 1.30 11.72 1.02
CA GLU A 133 1.42 12.03 -0.40
C GLU A 133 2.88 12.34 -0.80
N ALA A 134 3.65 12.97 0.07
CA ALA A 134 5.08 13.23 -0.16
C ALA A 134 5.90 11.94 -0.32
N ALA A 135 5.61 10.90 0.46
CA ALA A 135 6.26 9.60 0.34
C ALA A 135 5.90 8.93 -1.00
N LEU A 136 4.66 9.09 -1.46
CA LEU A 136 4.22 8.59 -2.77
C LEU A 136 4.96 9.30 -3.91
N MET A 137 5.05 10.62 -3.86
CA MET A 137 5.76 11.41 -4.87
C MET A 137 7.26 11.10 -4.91
N LEU A 138 7.89 10.93 -3.73
CA LEU A 138 9.30 10.57 -3.64
C LEU A 138 9.55 9.16 -4.18
N SER A 139 8.67 8.20 -3.86
CA SER A 139 8.74 6.85 -4.41
C SER A 139 8.60 6.83 -5.94
N ASP A 140 7.66 7.61 -6.49
CA ASP A 140 7.52 7.74 -7.96
C ASP A 140 8.80 8.32 -8.58
N TRP A 141 9.40 9.34 -7.97
CA TRP A 141 10.67 9.90 -8.43
C TRP A 141 11.81 8.89 -8.34
N ILE A 142 11.93 8.13 -7.25
CA ILE A 142 12.93 7.06 -7.10
C ILE A 142 12.76 6.01 -8.21
N LEU A 143 11.53 5.60 -8.50
CA LEU A 143 11.24 4.62 -9.55
C LEU A 143 11.56 5.12 -10.96
N CYS A 144 11.61 6.44 -11.16
CA CYS A 144 12.06 7.07 -12.40
C CYS A 144 13.59 7.23 -12.48
N ASN A 145 14.32 7.09 -11.37
CA ASN A 145 15.77 7.32 -11.29
C ASN A 145 16.49 6.15 -10.58
N LYS A 146 16.08 4.91 -10.91
CA LYS A 146 16.51 3.69 -10.20
C LYS A 146 18.03 3.51 -10.20
N GLU A 147 18.67 3.90 -11.29
CA GLU A 147 20.12 3.82 -11.49
C GLU A 147 20.91 4.65 -10.48
N LEU A 148 20.31 5.70 -9.89
CA LEU A 148 20.95 6.48 -8.83
C LEU A 148 21.13 5.67 -7.54
N PHE A 149 20.29 4.65 -7.33
CA PHE A 149 20.21 3.88 -6.10
C PHE A 149 20.84 2.48 -6.22
N SER A 150 21.02 1.98 -7.44
CA SER A 150 21.62 0.67 -7.66
C SER A 150 23.01 0.57 -7.01
N SER A 151 23.22 -0.51 -6.25
CA SER A 151 24.46 -0.80 -5.52
C SER A 151 24.89 0.31 -4.53
N LYS A 152 23.96 1.16 -4.07
CA LYS A 152 24.24 2.20 -3.07
C LYS A 152 23.84 1.79 -1.66
N ASP A 153 24.54 2.33 -0.67
CA ASP A 153 24.11 2.33 0.71
C ASP A 153 23.24 3.59 0.93
N VAL A 154 21.95 3.41 1.21
CA VAL A 154 20.95 4.50 1.29
C VAL A 154 20.48 4.68 2.72
N LEU A 155 20.41 5.92 3.20
CA LEU A 155 19.82 6.29 4.49
C LEU A 155 18.59 7.15 4.26
N GLU A 156 17.45 6.74 4.83
CA GLU A 156 16.23 7.51 4.88
C GLU A 156 16.00 8.06 6.30
N LEU A 157 15.81 9.37 6.39
CA LEU A 157 15.53 10.09 7.64
C LEU A 157 14.05 10.42 7.73
N GLY A 158 13.41 10.07 8.85
CA GLY A 158 11.96 10.27 9.01
C GLY A 158 11.16 9.37 8.06
N SER A 159 11.53 8.09 8.02
CA SER A 159 10.93 7.08 7.14
C SER A 159 9.44 6.84 7.40
N GLY A 160 8.90 7.29 8.54
CA GLY A 160 7.54 6.95 8.94
C GLY A 160 7.37 5.44 8.99
N ILE A 161 6.27 4.93 8.46
CA ILE A 161 6.03 3.48 8.35
C ILE A 161 6.76 2.78 7.19
N GLY A 162 7.68 3.47 6.50
CA GLY A 162 8.69 2.87 5.61
C GLY A 162 8.30 2.68 4.14
N PHE A 163 7.25 3.35 3.64
CA PHE A 163 6.79 3.16 2.25
C PHE A 163 7.90 3.39 1.21
N THR A 164 8.65 4.49 1.36
CA THR A 164 9.66 4.90 0.38
C THR A 164 10.89 4.00 0.42
N GLY A 165 11.48 3.73 1.59
CA GLY A 165 12.58 2.79 1.69
C GLY A 165 12.22 1.36 1.24
N ILE A 166 10.99 0.89 1.51
CA ILE A 166 10.49 -0.41 0.98
C ILE A 166 10.40 -0.37 -0.55
N THR A 167 9.89 0.72 -1.14
CA THR A 167 9.83 0.90 -2.59
C THR A 167 11.22 0.81 -3.21
N LEU A 168 12.17 1.55 -2.64
CA LEU A 168 13.55 1.58 -3.12
C LEU A 168 14.20 0.19 -3.02
N ALA A 169 14.11 -0.46 -1.86
CA ALA A 169 14.65 -1.80 -1.62
C ALA A 169 14.09 -2.85 -2.60
N LYS A 170 12.80 -2.77 -2.92
CA LYS A 170 12.13 -3.76 -3.77
C LYS A 170 12.39 -3.57 -5.27
N PHE A 171 12.65 -2.34 -5.72
CA PHE A 171 12.61 -2.03 -7.15
C PHE A 171 13.86 -1.35 -7.73
N CYS A 172 14.86 -1.02 -6.90
CA CYS A 172 16.04 -0.25 -7.32
C CYS A 172 17.40 -0.92 -7.05
N GLU A 173 17.40 -2.16 -6.53
CA GLU A 173 18.62 -2.95 -6.28
C GLU A 173 19.73 -2.21 -5.50
N PRO A 174 19.41 -1.55 -4.36
CA PRO A 174 20.44 -0.93 -3.54
C PRO A 174 21.34 -1.99 -2.90
N LYS A 175 22.54 -1.57 -2.46
CA LYS A 175 23.41 -2.42 -1.64
C LYS A 175 22.87 -2.52 -0.21
N SER A 176 22.41 -1.42 0.35
CA SER A 176 21.71 -1.42 1.63
C SER A 176 20.74 -0.25 1.77
N VAL A 177 19.73 -0.42 2.63
CA VAL A 177 18.77 0.64 2.99
C VAL A 177 18.67 0.74 4.50
N THR A 178 18.96 1.89 5.08
CA THR A 178 18.73 2.17 6.50
C THR A 178 17.54 3.11 6.59
N MET A 179 16.46 2.69 7.24
CA MET A 179 15.29 3.55 7.46
C MET A 179 15.28 4.01 8.92
N THR A 180 15.01 5.29 9.17
CA THR A 180 15.09 5.83 10.53
C THR A 180 13.90 6.71 10.88
N ASP A 181 13.47 6.64 12.13
CA ASP A 181 12.42 7.49 12.69
C ASP A 181 12.72 7.80 14.16
N CYS A 182 12.04 8.79 14.73
CA CYS A 182 12.22 9.22 16.12
C CYS A 182 11.19 8.61 17.08
N HIS A 183 10.09 8.04 16.56
CA HIS A 183 9.03 7.40 17.33
C HIS A 183 9.10 5.87 17.29
N GLU A 184 9.11 5.25 18.47
CA GLU A 184 9.21 3.78 18.60
C GLU A 184 8.00 3.06 17.99
N ASP A 185 6.79 3.56 18.21
CA ASP A 185 5.55 2.99 17.64
C ASP A 185 5.59 2.99 16.09
N VAL A 186 6.20 4.03 15.50
CA VAL A 186 6.39 4.15 14.06
C VAL A 186 7.39 3.11 13.57
N LEU A 187 8.53 2.97 14.25
CA LEU A 187 9.53 1.95 13.93
C LEU A 187 9.00 0.52 14.06
N GLN A 188 8.11 0.27 15.03
CA GLN A 188 7.45 -1.03 15.18
C GLN A 188 6.59 -1.35 13.95
N VAL A 189 5.73 -0.42 13.52
CA VAL A 189 4.89 -0.62 12.32
C VAL A 189 5.73 -0.67 11.05
N LEU A 190 6.82 0.08 10.98
CA LEU A 190 7.80 0.00 9.89
C LEU A 190 8.37 -1.42 9.78
N CYS A 191 8.79 -2.04 10.90
CA CYS A 191 9.27 -3.42 10.89
C CYS A 191 8.19 -4.41 10.41
N GLU A 192 6.94 -4.23 10.84
CA GLU A 192 5.82 -5.03 10.36
C GLU A 192 5.60 -4.87 8.84
N ASN A 193 5.74 -3.65 8.31
CA ASN A 193 5.62 -3.39 6.88
C ASN A 193 6.76 -3.99 6.07
N VAL A 194 7.96 -4.03 6.62
CA VAL A 194 9.08 -4.75 6.01
C VAL A 194 8.75 -6.23 5.97
N ASP A 195 8.30 -6.82 7.08
CA ASP A 195 7.91 -8.24 7.15
C ASP A 195 6.82 -8.61 6.13
N ILE A 196 5.86 -7.70 5.90
CA ILE A 196 4.78 -7.88 4.93
C ILE A 196 5.31 -7.98 3.50
N ASN A 197 6.26 -7.13 3.14
CA ASN A 197 6.81 -7.02 1.78
C ASN A 197 8.01 -7.95 1.55
N PHE A 198 8.61 -8.43 2.63
CA PHE A 198 9.79 -9.27 2.70
C PHE A 198 9.54 -10.41 3.72
N PRO A 199 8.74 -11.44 3.36
CA PRO A 199 8.35 -12.50 4.30
C PRO A 199 9.40 -13.60 4.50
N SER A 200 10.39 -13.73 3.61
CA SER A 200 11.34 -14.85 3.57
C SER A 200 12.73 -14.49 4.12
N GLN A 201 12.90 -13.32 4.71
CA GLN A 201 14.20 -12.76 5.04
C GLN A 201 14.61 -12.97 6.49
N CYS A 202 15.92 -13.14 6.70
CA CYS A 202 16.52 -13.33 8.01
C CYS A 202 16.49 -12.01 8.79
N LYS A 203 15.97 -12.06 10.02
CA LYS A 203 15.81 -10.90 10.90
C LYS A 203 16.73 -11.00 12.09
N ASN A 204 17.53 -9.98 12.32
CA ASN A 204 18.42 -9.86 13.47
C ASN A 204 18.04 -8.61 14.27
N ARG A 205 17.64 -8.77 15.54
CA ARG A 205 17.31 -7.64 16.42
C ARG A 205 18.50 -7.28 17.30
N SER A 206 18.80 -6.00 17.41
CA SER A 206 19.86 -5.44 18.26
C SER A 206 19.36 -4.20 19.01
N SER A 207 20.15 -3.70 19.96
CA SER A 207 19.87 -2.43 20.65
C SER A 207 19.82 -1.23 19.70
N ASP A 208 20.54 -1.30 18.59
CA ASP A 208 20.72 -0.17 17.69
C ASP A 208 19.73 -0.17 16.53
N GLY A 209 18.90 -1.21 16.42
CA GLY A 209 17.95 -1.42 15.33
C GLY A 209 17.65 -2.89 15.03
N THR A 210 16.69 -3.12 14.15
CA THR A 210 16.50 -4.44 13.53
C THR A 210 17.27 -4.46 12.21
N THR A 211 17.84 -5.58 11.80
CA THR A 211 18.48 -5.76 10.49
C THR A 211 17.80 -6.90 9.75
N TYR A 212 17.63 -6.75 8.45
CA TYR A 212 17.03 -7.68 7.52
C TYR A 212 18.02 -7.96 6.40
N GLU A 213 18.32 -9.22 6.16
CA GLU A 213 19.14 -9.63 5.02
C GLU A 213 18.22 -10.06 3.87
N LEU A 214 18.17 -9.26 2.81
CA LEU A 214 17.52 -9.58 1.54
C LEU A 214 18.58 -10.11 0.57
N ASP A 215 18.20 -10.91 -0.41
CA ASP A 215 19.14 -11.41 -1.43
C ASP A 215 19.80 -10.22 -2.16
N ASN A 216 21.09 -9.99 -1.87
CA ASN A 216 21.94 -8.87 -2.34
C ASN A 216 21.66 -7.47 -1.77
N THR A 217 20.84 -7.34 -0.72
CA THR A 217 20.59 -6.04 -0.04
C THR A 217 20.40 -6.23 1.47
N SER A 218 21.05 -5.42 2.30
CA SER A 218 20.77 -5.38 3.75
C SER A 218 19.88 -4.19 4.12
N PHE A 219 18.96 -4.38 5.05
CA PHE A 219 18.02 -3.35 5.49
C PHE A 219 18.04 -3.17 7.01
N VAL A 220 18.05 -1.94 7.53
CA VAL A 220 18.16 -1.67 8.98
C VAL A 220 17.22 -0.55 9.45
N PRO A 221 16.14 -0.83 10.22
CA PRO A 221 15.40 0.20 10.93
C PRO A 221 16.14 0.64 12.20
N ARG A 222 16.41 1.94 12.35
CA ARG A 222 17.06 2.49 13.55
C ARG A 222 16.33 3.72 14.10
N ARG A 223 16.46 3.93 15.40
CA ARG A 223 16.04 5.16 16.05
C ARG A 223 17.06 6.27 15.81
N HIS A 224 16.61 7.46 15.38
CA HIS A 224 17.49 8.62 15.34
C HIS A 224 17.77 9.12 16.77
N PRO A 225 19.03 9.41 17.15
CA PRO A 225 19.34 10.03 18.43
C PRO A 225 18.56 11.35 18.57
N ARG A 226 17.81 11.52 19.67
CA ARG A 226 17.30 12.86 20.01
C ARG A 226 18.49 13.67 20.52
N TYR A 227 18.67 14.86 19.98
CA TYR A 227 19.49 15.86 20.67
C TYR A 227 18.76 16.23 21.95
N ASP A 228 19.32 15.86 23.10
CA ASP A 228 18.89 16.42 24.38
C ASP A 228 19.23 17.91 24.37
N ASN A 229 18.21 18.75 24.22
CA ASN A 229 18.31 20.18 24.52
C ASN A 229 18.38 20.40 26.05
N ASN A 230 19.35 19.76 26.70
CA ASN A 230 19.84 20.15 28.02
C ASN A 230 21.02 21.10 27.80
N HIS A 231 20.74 22.27 27.24
CA HIS A 231 21.60 23.44 27.42
C HIS A 231 20.75 24.47 28.13
N GLY A 232 20.88 24.47 29.46
CA GLY A 232 20.36 25.54 30.28
C GLY A 232 21.00 26.87 29.89
N CYS A 233 20.14 27.88 29.79
CA CYS A 233 20.41 29.27 30.14
C CYS A 233 19.20 29.75 30.93
#